data_AF-A0A2V8L581-F1
#
_entry.id   AF-A0A2V8L581-F1
#
_cell.length_a   1.000
_cell.length_b   1.000
_cell.length_c   1.000
_cell.angle_alpha   90.00
_cell.angle_beta   90.00
_cell.angle_gamma   90.00
#
_symmetry.space_group_name_H-M   'P 1'
#
loop_
_entity.id
_entity.type
_entity.pdbx_description
1 polymer ?
#
loop_
_entity_poly.entity_id
_entity_poly.type
_entity_poly.pdbx_seq_one_letter_code
_entity_poly.pdbx_strand_id
1 'polypeptide(L)'
;MRRKNLFLVCVALLGAGAIAGAQTSSPQLKQVAYLKASNAKMGDHFGNGGTLEGHGVAISGDGSTLAVGAPFESSAAKGINGNQNDNSLYSSGAVYVFINRNNTWSQQAYIKASNPGQSDKFGYVVSLSQDGNTL
;
A
#
# COMPACT_ATOMS: atom_id res chain seq x y z
N MET A 1 9.62 -47.48 -40.90
CA MET A 1 9.71 -48.69 -40.06
C MET A 1 9.13 -48.38 -38.67
N ARG A 2 8.05 -49.07 -38.29
CA ARG A 2 7.35 -48.90 -37.00
C ARG A 2 8.20 -49.48 -35.87
N ARG A 3 8.53 -48.71 -34.83
CA ARG A 3 9.02 -49.25 -33.56
C ARG A 3 7.83 -49.45 -32.63
N LYS A 4 7.71 -50.68 -32.13
CA LYS A 4 6.65 -51.17 -31.24
C LYS A 4 6.95 -50.69 -29.81
N ASN A 5 5.96 -50.14 -29.11
CA ASN A 5 6.08 -49.83 -27.69
C ASN A 5 5.96 -51.14 -26.88
N LEU A 6 7.04 -51.53 -26.22
CA LEU A 6 7.07 -52.62 -25.24
C LEU A 6 6.96 -51.96 -23.85
N PHE A 7 5.81 -52.09 -23.17
CA PHE A 7 5.70 -51.72 -21.77
C PHE A 7 5.85 -52.97 -20.91
N LEU A 8 6.95 -52.99 -20.16
CA LEU A 8 7.32 -54.00 -19.19
C LEU A 8 6.50 -53.78 -17.90
N VAL A 9 5.81 -54.80 -17.41
CA VAL A 9 5.20 -54.78 -16.08
C VAL A 9 6.32 -55.01 -15.06
N CYS A 10 6.73 -53.97 -14.34
CA CYS A 10 7.57 -54.10 -13.16
C CYS A 10 6.69 -54.13 -11.91
N VAL A 11 6.60 -55.31 -11.28
CA VAL A 11 6.21 -55.45 -9.88
C VAL A 11 7.45 -55.12 -9.06
N ALA A 12 7.42 -54.02 -8.29
CA ALA A 12 8.46 -53.70 -7.33
C ALA A 12 7.91 -53.88 -5.90
N LEU A 13 8.51 -54.83 -5.19
CA LEU A 13 8.40 -55.00 -3.74
C LEU A 13 9.00 -53.80 -3.00
N LEU A 14 8.36 -53.49 -1.86
CA LEU A 14 8.76 -52.65 -0.73
C LEU A 14 10.21 -52.12 -0.73
N GLY A 15 10.35 -50.81 -0.98
CA GLY A 15 11.49 -50.01 -0.56
C GLY A 15 10.95 -48.72 0.05
N ALA A 16 11.41 -48.36 1.26
CA ALA A 16 10.95 -47.22 2.03
C ALA A 16 10.89 -45.93 1.19
N GLY A 17 9.69 -45.58 0.72
CA GLY A 17 9.42 -44.29 0.11
C GLY A 17 9.40 -43.25 1.22
N ALA A 18 10.44 -42.42 1.28
CA ALA A 18 10.39 -41.19 2.04
C ALA A 18 9.13 -40.43 1.60
N ILE A 19 8.21 -40.22 2.53
CA ILE A 19 7.20 -39.18 2.37
C ILE A 19 7.97 -37.87 2.22
N ALA A 20 8.13 -37.40 0.98
CA ALA A 20 8.57 -36.05 0.72
C ALA A 20 7.50 -35.15 1.36
N GLY A 21 7.76 -34.73 2.60
CA GLY A 21 6.93 -33.78 3.30
C GLY A 21 6.79 -32.58 2.37
N ALA A 22 5.58 -32.32 1.90
CA ALA A 22 5.27 -31.11 1.17
C ALA A 22 5.61 -29.96 2.11
N GLN A 23 6.78 -29.33 1.90
CA GLN A 23 7.11 -28.09 2.56
C GLN A 23 6.17 -27.03 1.98
N THR A 24 5.01 -26.88 2.61
CA THR A 24 4.23 -25.66 2.49
C THR A 24 5.07 -24.59 3.20
N SER A 25 5.86 -23.83 2.44
CA SER A 25 6.52 -22.65 3.00
C SER A 25 5.42 -21.75 3.55
N SER A 26 5.46 -21.50 4.86
CA SER A 26 4.55 -20.54 5.48
C SER A 26 4.67 -19.22 4.72
N PRO A 27 3.54 -18.58 4.32
CA PRO A 27 3.60 -17.32 3.62
C PRO A 27 4.44 -16.33 4.44
N GLN A 28 5.57 -15.92 3.87
CA GLN A 28 6.47 -14.97 4.51
C GLN A 28 6.10 -13.57 4.06
N LEU A 29 6.01 -12.64 5.02
CA LEU A 29 5.85 -11.23 4.72
C LEU A 29 7.03 -10.77 3.86
N LYS A 30 6.71 -10.22 2.68
CA LYS A 30 7.68 -9.59 1.79
C LYS A 30 7.44 -8.08 1.79
N GLN A 31 8.45 -7.32 2.16
CA GLN A 31 8.41 -5.87 1.96
C GLN A 31 8.48 -5.59 0.45
N VAL A 32 7.44 -4.94 -0.09
CA VAL A 32 7.36 -4.56 -1.51
C VAL A 32 7.78 -3.12 -1.76
N ALA A 33 7.64 -2.25 -0.76
CA ALA A 33 7.99 -0.85 -0.84
C ALA A 33 8.27 -0.25 0.55
N TYR A 34 8.94 0.89 0.55
CA TYR A 34 9.05 1.78 1.70
C TYR A 34 8.61 3.18 1.26
N LEU A 35 7.45 3.63 1.76
CA LEU A 35 6.84 4.89 1.36
C LEU A 35 6.85 5.88 2.52
N LYS A 36 7.12 7.13 2.19
CA LYS A 36 7.09 8.27 3.11
C LYS A 36 6.47 9.44 2.38
N ALA A 37 5.78 10.32 3.10
CA ALA A 37 5.47 11.66 2.60
C ALA A 37 6.75 12.35 2.10
N SER A 38 6.65 13.08 0.98
CA SER A 38 7.80 13.75 0.38
C SER A 38 8.41 14.87 1.25
N ASN A 39 7.63 15.39 2.20
CA ASN A 39 7.96 16.45 3.15
C ASN A 39 7.78 15.99 4.61
N ALA A 40 7.99 14.71 4.90
CA ALA A 40 7.76 14.15 6.24
C ALA A 40 8.50 14.92 7.36
N LYS A 41 7.74 15.43 8.34
CA LYS A 41 8.27 16.09 9.54
C LYS A 41 7.83 15.38 10.80
N MET A 42 8.49 15.75 11.90
CA MET A 42 8.10 15.32 13.24
C MET A 42 6.67 15.78 13.52
N GLY A 43 5.81 14.83 13.91
CA GLY A 43 4.44 15.13 14.31
C GLY A 43 3.41 15.08 13.18
N ASP A 44 3.77 14.97 11.91
CA ASP A 44 2.79 14.92 10.80
C ASP A 44 1.92 13.65 10.80
N HIS A 45 2.41 12.61 11.48
CA HIS A 45 1.76 11.31 11.68
C HIS A 45 1.29 10.67 10.37
N PHE A 46 2.19 10.55 9.40
CA PHE A 46 1.95 9.82 8.15
C PHE A 46 1.50 8.37 8.41
N GLY A 47 0.35 7.99 7.86
CA GLY A 47 -0.27 6.67 8.03
C GLY A 47 -0.97 6.46 9.37
N ASN A 48 -1.11 7.51 10.19
CA ASN A 48 -1.85 7.43 11.45
C ASN A 48 -3.34 7.68 11.19
N GLY A 49 -4.13 6.60 11.25
CA GLY A 49 -5.57 6.66 11.48
C GLY A 49 -5.88 6.23 12.91
N GLY A 50 -6.85 6.87 13.55
CA GLY A 50 -7.19 6.59 14.94
C GLY A 50 -7.59 5.12 15.16
N THR A 51 -7.22 4.56 16.32
CA THR A 51 -7.43 3.15 16.69
C THR A 51 -8.90 2.76 16.89
N LEU A 52 -9.84 3.70 16.78
CA LEU A 52 -11.26 3.47 17.08
C LEU A 52 -12.22 3.77 15.90
N GLU A 53 -11.84 4.58 14.89
CA GLU A 53 -12.79 5.11 13.90
C GLU A 53 -12.29 5.19 12.44
N GLY A 54 -11.07 4.75 12.11
CA GLY A 54 -10.70 4.67 10.69
C GLY A 54 -9.25 4.34 10.38
N HIS A 55 -9.03 3.97 9.12
CA HIS A 55 -7.71 3.70 8.57
C HIS A 55 -7.16 4.97 7.93
N GLY A 56 -5.99 5.43 8.39
CA GLY A 56 -5.22 6.49 7.74
C GLY A 56 -4.50 6.00 6.49
N VAL A 57 -4.84 4.80 6.01
CA VAL A 57 -4.24 4.12 4.86
C VAL A 57 -5.36 3.35 4.13
N ALA A 58 -5.48 3.55 2.82
CA ALA A 58 -6.39 2.80 1.96
C ALA A 58 -5.67 2.37 0.67
N ILE A 59 -5.92 1.14 0.20
CA ILE A 59 -5.36 0.59 -1.04
C ILE A 59 -6.49 0.14 -1.97
N SER A 60 -6.30 0.36 -3.27
CA SER A 60 -7.23 -0.06 -4.32
C SER A 60 -7.25 -1.58 -4.47
N GLY A 61 -8.30 -2.11 -5.11
CA GLY A 61 -8.52 -3.56 -5.23
C GLY A 61 -7.45 -4.29 -6.04
N ASP A 62 -6.79 -3.60 -6.97
CA ASP A 62 -5.67 -4.13 -7.74
C ASP A 62 -4.30 -3.91 -7.07
N GLY A 63 -4.27 -3.24 -5.92
CA GLY A 63 -3.05 -2.92 -5.18
C GLY A 63 -2.17 -1.85 -5.84
N SER A 64 -2.65 -1.13 -6.85
CA SER A 64 -1.84 -0.19 -7.65
C SER A 64 -1.86 1.24 -7.13
N THR A 65 -2.89 1.62 -6.38
CA THR A 65 -3.05 2.97 -5.80
C THR A 65 -3.19 2.87 -4.29
N LEU A 66 -2.40 3.66 -3.56
CA LEU A 66 -2.38 3.75 -2.10
C LEU A 66 -2.60 5.20 -1.69
N ALA A 67 -3.61 5.45 -0.85
CA ALA A 67 -3.81 6.73 -0.20
C ALA A 67 -3.39 6.65 1.27
N VAL A 68 -2.63 7.66 1.73
CA VAL A 68 -2.10 7.71 3.08
C VAL A 68 -2.35 9.09 3.68
N GLY A 69 -3.08 9.13 4.79
CA GLY A 69 -3.34 10.34 5.56
C GLY A 69 -2.14 10.79 6.39
N ALA A 70 -2.03 12.10 6.62
CA ALA A 70 -1.12 12.72 7.56
C ALA A 70 -1.88 13.86 8.27
N PRO A 71 -2.75 13.55 9.23
CA PRO A 71 -3.71 14.51 9.79
C PRO A 71 -3.07 15.70 10.49
N PHE A 72 -1.79 15.64 10.84
CA PHE A 72 -1.11 16.73 11.56
C PHE A 72 -0.08 17.46 10.68
N GLU A 73 -0.03 17.11 9.39
CA GLU A 73 0.75 17.85 8.41
C GLU A 73 0.29 19.31 8.35
N SER A 74 1.25 20.23 8.38
CA SER A 74 0.99 21.67 8.44
C SER A 74 1.29 22.32 7.11
N SER A 75 0.31 23.02 6.52
CA SER A 75 0.45 23.81 5.29
C SER A 75 -0.86 24.53 4.97
N ALA A 76 -0.80 25.76 4.46
CA ALA A 76 -1.94 26.53 3.97
C ALA A 76 -2.26 26.23 2.48
N ALA A 77 -1.53 25.29 1.85
CA ALA A 77 -1.81 24.83 0.50
C ALA A 77 -3.26 24.31 0.36
N LYS A 78 -3.82 24.46 -0.84
CA LYS A 78 -5.22 24.11 -1.14
C LYS A 78 -5.28 23.13 -2.30
N GLY A 79 -6.23 22.20 -2.24
CA GLY A 79 -6.46 21.25 -3.33
C GLY A 79 -5.28 20.33 -3.59
N ILE A 80 -5.00 20.05 -4.86
CA ILE A 80 -4.03 19.02 -5.27
C ILE A 80 -2.70 19.67 -5.68
N ASN A 81 -1.60 19.11 -5.18
CA ASN A 81 -0.21 19.45 -5.52
C ASN A 81 0.17 20.91 -5.24
N GLY A 82 -0.36 21.49 -4.16
CA GLY A 82 0.12 22.76 -3.64
C GLY A 82 1.51 22.67 -3.00
N ASN A 83 1.97 23.77 -2.41
CA ASN A 83 3.31 23.85 -1.81
C ASN A 83 3.44 22.95 -0.55
N GLN A 84 4.05 21.77 -0.70
CA GLN A 84 4.36 20.85 0.40
C GLN A 84 5.43 21.37 1.38
N ASN A 85 6.22 22.37 0.99
CA ASN A 85 7.23 22.95 1.88
C ASN A 85 6.63 24.03 2.79
N ASP A 86 5.42 24.50 2.50
CA ASP A 86 4.71 25.44 3.37
C ASP A 86 4.32 24.77 4.67
N ASN A 87 4.51 25.47 5.80
CA ASN A 87 4.18 25.02 7.16
C ASN A 87 3.43 26.09 7.96
N SER A 88 2.83 27.06 7.26
CA SER A 88 2.22 28.24 7.86
C SER A 88 0.89 27.98 8.56
N LEU A 89 0.24 26.84 8.32
CA LEU A 89 -1.06 26.50 8.91
C LEU A 89 -0.99 25.17 9.67
N TYR A 90 -1.02 25.28 10.99
CA TYR A 90 -0.79 24.15 11.91
C TYR A 90 -1.86 23.06 11.81
N SER A 91 -1.42 21.81 11.61
CA SER A 91 -2.27 20.61 11.63
C SER A 91 -3.53 20.71 10.75
N SER A 92 -3.42 21.36 9.60
CA SER A 92 -4.52 21.40 8.62
C SER A 92 -4.73 20.03 7.96
N GLY A 93 -3.72 19.16 8.00
CA GLY A 93 -3.76 17.79 7.53
C GLY A 93 -3.54 17.67 6.02
N ALA A 94 -3.21 16.46 5.57
CA ALA A 94 -2.97 16.14 4.16
C ALA A 94 -3.29 14.66 3.86
N VAL A 95 -3.47 14.36 2.57
CA VAL A 95 -3.45 12.99 2.04
C VAL A 95 -2.41 12.88 0.93
N TYR A 96 -1.61 11.83 0.97
CA TYR A 96 -0.62 11.49 -0.06
C TYR A 96 -1.10 10.29 -0.85
N VAL A 97 -1.12 10.41 -2.17
CA VAL A 97 -1.46 9.30 -3.07
C VAL A 97 -0.19 8.79 -3.71
N PHE A 98 0.05 7.49 -3.59
CA PHE A 98 1.11 6.76 -4.25
C PHE A 98 0.53 5.81 -5.28
N ILE A 99 1.27 5.63 -6.36
CA ILE A 99 0.93 4.70 -7.43
C ILE A 99 2.06 3.72 -7.65
N ASN A 100 1.70 2.49 -7.97
CA ASN A 100 2.60 1.43 -8.37
C ASN A 100 2.50 1.25 -9.87
N ARG A 101 3.60 1.54 -10.58
CA ARG A 101 3.75 1.17 -11.99
C ARG A 101 4.91 0.19 -12.09
N ASN A 102 4.61 -1.04 -12.51
CA ASN A 102 5.62 -2.08 -12.73
C ASN A 102 6.53 -2.32 -11.50
N ASN A 103 5.94 -2.48 -10.31
CA ASN A 103 6.64 -2.66 -9.02
C ASN A 103 7.45 -1.45 -8.55
N THR A 104 7.25 -0.28 -9.16
CA THR A 104 7.85 0.98 -8.72
C THR A 104 6.77 1.88 -8.16
N TRP A 105 6.89 2.19 -6.88
CA TRP A 105 6.01 3.13 -6.21
C TRP A 105 6.53 4.56 -6.30
N SER A 106 5.66 5.51 -6.63
CA SER A 106 5.95 6.94 -6.60
C SER A 106 4.77 7.74 -6.07
N GLN A 107 5.04 8.88 -5.42
CA GLN A 107 3.99 9.81 -5.00
C GLN A 107 3.38 10.45 -6.26
N GLN A 108 2.09 10.23 -6.49
CA GLN A 108 1.31 10.86 -7.55
C GLN A 108 0.75 12.21 -7.13
N ALA A 109 0.27 12.30 -5.88
CA ALA A 109 -0.42 13.49 -5.42
C ALA A 109 -0.18 13.81 -3.96
N TYR A 110 -0.25 15.10 -3.65
CA TYR A 110 -0.41 15.68 -2.33
C TYR A 110 -1.71 16.45 -2.30
N ILE A 111 -2.61 16.09 -1.38
CA ILE A 111 -3.98 16.58 -1.37
C ILE A 111 -4.23 17.30 -0.06
N LYS A 112 -4.77 18.50 -0.19
CA LYS A 112 -5.25 19.36 0.88
C LYS A 112 -6.74 19.61 0.73
N ALA A 113 -7.39 19.92 1.85
CA ALA A 113 -8.73 20.50 1.82
C ALA A 113 -8.74 21.74 0.91
N SER A 114 -9.87 22.00 0.24
CA SER A 114 -10.06 23.21 -0.57
C SER A 114 -10.05 24.50 0.27
N ASN A 115 -10.40 24.37 1.55
CA ASN A 115 -10.55 25.43 2.55
C ASN A 115 -9.85 25.02 3.85
N PRO A 116 -8.52 24.85 3.84
CA PRO A 116 -7.79 24.33 5.00
C PRO A 116 -7.90 25.31 6.18
N GLY A 117 -8.33 24.79 7.32
CA GLY A 117 -8.31 25.45 8.62
C GLY A 117 -7.25 24.87 9.55
N GLN A 118 -6.93 25.62 10.60
CA GLN A 118 -6.02 25.16 11.64
C GLN A 118 -6.68 24.02 12.41
N SER A 119 -5.94 22.92 12.60
CA SER A 119 -6.43 21.72 13.32
C SER A 119 -7.63 21.00 12.68
N ASP A 120 -7.95 21.28 11.43
CA ASP A 120 -8.99 20.56 10.67
C ASP A 120 -8.65 19.08 10.48
N LYS A 121 -7.35 18.75 10.48
CA LYS A 121 -6.83 17.38 10.38
C LYS A 121 -7.36 16.61 9.17
N PHE A 122 -7.40 17.27 8.02
CA PHE A 122 -7.75 16.62 6.76
C PHE A 122 -6.92 15.34 6.54
N GLY A 123 -7.56 14.28 6.06
CA GLY A 123 -6.92 12.98 5.90
C GLY A 123 -6.79 12.16 7.19
N TYR A 124 -7.51 12.51 8.26
CA TYR A 124 -7.58 11.68 9.47
C TYR A 124 -8.08 10.25 9.20
N VAL A 125 -9.03 10.12 8.27
CA VAL A 125 -9.48 8.86 7.69
C VAL A 125 -9.45 9.00 6.18
N VAL A 126 -9.08 7.92 5.49
CA VAL A 126 -9.14 7.84 4.03
C VAL A 126 -9.87 6.56 3.62
N SER A 127 -10.65 6.64 2.56
CA SER A 127 -11.20 5.47 1.87
C SER A 127 -10.82 5.58 0.41
N LEU A 128 -10.75 4.47 -0.30
CA LEU A 128 -10.42 4.46 -1.72
C LEU A 128 -11.36 3.48 -2.41
N SER A 129 -11.93 3.88 -3.54
CA SER A 129 -12.72 2.99 -4.37
C SER A 129 -11.90 1.82 -4.88
N GLN A 130 -12.58 0.72 -5.23
CA GLN A 130 -11.94 -0.49 -5.71
C GLN A 130 -11.06 -0.24 -6.95
N ASP A 131 -11.50 0.66 -7.84
CA ASP A 131 -10.77 1.05 -9.05
C ASP A 131 -9.67 2.09 -8.81
N GLY A 132 -9.51 2.57 -7.57
CA GLY A 132 -8.46 3.53 -7.20
C GLY A 132 -8.68 4.97 -7.67
N ASN A 133 -9.82 5.29 -8.27
CA ASN A 133 -10.05 6.60 -8.89
C ASN A 133 -10.87 7.57 -8.03
N THR A 134 -11.45 7.11 -6.92
CA THR A 134 -12.25 7.93 -5.99
C THR A 134 -11.75 7.76 -4.58
N LEU A 135 -11.41 8.88 -3.93
CA LEU A 135 -10.91 9.00 -2.56
C LEU A 135 -11.97 9.67 -1.67
#